data_AF-D7LED1-F1
#
_entry.id   AF-D7LED1-F1
#
_cell.length_a   1.000
_cell.length_b   1.000
_cell.length_c   1.000
_cell.angle_alpha   90.00
_cell.angle_beta   90.00
_cell.angle_gamma   90.00
#
_symmetry.space_group_name_H-M   'P 1'
#
loop_
_entity.id
_entity.type
_entity.pdbx_description
1 polymer ?
#
loop_
_entity_poly.entity_id
_entity_poly.type
_entity_poly.pdbx_seq_one_letter_code
_entity_poly.pdbx_strand_id
1 'polypeptide(L)'
;MGERKGLSKYYPPNFDPRKIPRIRKPKNQQKKFRSMVPLRIRCNTCGNYMSEGTKINCREEKVIGETYIGIKIHRFYFKCSKCCAELILKTDSKNSSYVAESGATCVYDQHEEEKKQAEERGDVMSSLEKRTLVSKREIDVMAALDEMKSMKFRRVSVSVDSMLEALSRRHKEEEEVAKEEDAALVKSIRFGKQRRIVDEETDEIKKGRMEVIDAKKPKTKKLACIITLKKKRRQQVWDSHHYATIMVLMRIEED
;
A
#
# COMPACT_ATOMS: atom_id res chain seq x y z
N MET A 1 21.61 -56.82 14.80
CA MET A 1 20.72 -55.69 15.15
C MET A 1 19.47 -56.29 15.79
N GLY A 2 19.14 -55.91 17.02
CA GLY A 2 17.90 -56.37 17.66
C GLY A 2 16.67 -55.77 16.97
N GLU A 3 15.55 -56.48 17.00
CA GLU A 3 14.28 -56.00 16.46
C GLU A 3 13.79 -54.75 17.20
N ARG A 4 13.12 -53.82 16.49
CA ARG A 4 12.54 -52.60 17.08
C ARG A 4 11.54 -52.91 18.19
N LYS A 5 10.85 -54.06 18.09
CA LYS A 5 9.91 -54.57 19.09
C LYS A 5 10.33 -55.96 19.55
N GLY A 6 11.38 -56.04 20.36
CA GLY A 6 11.75 -57.31 21.00
C GLY A 6 10.65 -57.78 21.96
N LEU A 7 10.13 -59.00 21.74
CA LEU A 7 9.13 -59.64 22.60
C LEU A 7 9.70 -59.97 23.99
N SER A 8 10.95 -60.44 24.03
CA SER A 8 11.67 -60.78 25.26
C SER A 8 13.01 -60.07 25.31
N LYS A 9 13.40 -59.67 26.52
CA LYS A 9 14.74 -59.17 26.83
C LYS A 9 15.35 -60.15 27.83
N TYR A 10 16.59 -60.55 27.60
CA TYR A 10 17.32 -61.37 28.56
C TYR A 10 17.58 -60.55 29.83
N TYR A 11 17.13 -61.06 30.97
CA TYR A 11 17.48 -60.54 32.30
C TYR A 11 18.44 -61.54 32.95
N PRO A 12 19.54 -61.06 33.58
CA PRO A 12 20.45 -61.96 34.28
C PRO A 12 19.74 -62.62 35.47
N PRO A 13 20.10 -63.85 35.86
CA PRO A 13 19.40 -64.63 36.89
C PRO A 13 19.39 -63.97 38.29
N ASN A 14 20.34 -63.06 38.56
CA ASN A 14 20.45 -62.33 39.82
C ASN A 14 19.75 -60.94 39.79
N PHE A 15 18.94 -60.64 38.77
CA PHE A 15 18.33 -59.32 38.59
C PHE A 15 17.11 -59.11 39.50
N ASP A 16 17.26 -58.26 40.52
CA ASP A 16 16.16 -57.84 41.38
C ASP A 16 15.63 -56.44 41.00
N PRO A 17 14.37 -56.30 40.55
CA PRO A 17 13.82 -55.01 40.15
C PRO A 17 13.68 -54.01 41.32
N ARG A 18 13.73 -54.48 42.57
CA ARG A 18 13.60 -53.65 43.78
C ARG A 18 14.90 -52.91 44.14
N LYS A 19 16.05 -53.43 43.72
CA LYS A 19 17.37 -52.87 44.06
C LYS A 19 17.73 -51.63 43.22
N ILE A 20 17.01 -51.37 42.13
CA ILE A 20 17.29 -50.26 41.22
C ILE A 20 16.49 -49.02 41.62
N PRO A 21 17.14 -47.91 42.02
CA PRO A 21 16.43 -46.69 42.34
C PRO A 21 15.87 -46.02 41.09
N ARG A 22 14.67 -45.45 41.19
CA ARG A 22 14.11 -44.61 40.13
C ARG A 22 14.82 -43.26 40.13
N ILE A 23 15.53 -42.94 39.05
CA ILE A 23 16.20 -41.64 38.87
C ILE A 23 15.13 -40.53 38.87
N ARG A 24 15.12 -39.70 39.92
CA ARG A 24 14.29 -38.50 40.01
C ARG A 24 15.04 -37.34 39.37
N LYS A 25 14.56 -36.89 38.20
CA LYS A 25 15.09 -35.72 37.51
C LYS A 25 14.61 -34.43 38.20
N PRO A 26 15.40 -33.36 38.21
CA PRO A 26 14.98 -32.08 38.78
C PRO A 26 13.74 -31.54 38.05
N LYS A 27 12.86 -30.84 38.77
CA LYS A 27 11.57 -30.36 38.24
C LYS A 27 11.74 -29.39 37.06
N ASN A 28 12.85 -28.63 37.03
CA ASN A 28 13.15 -27.64 36.00
C ASN A 28 14.13 -28.15 34.92
N GLN A 29 14.02 -29.41 34.53
CA GLN A 29 14.90 -29.94 33.50
C GLN A 29 14.49 -29.45 32.11
N GLN A 30 15.46 -28.87 31.38
CA GLN A 30 15.31 -28.57 29.97
C GLN A 30 15.22 -29.86 29.14
N LYS A 31 14.15 -30.01 28.36
CA LYS A 31 13.94 -31.16 27.45
C LYS A 31 14.25 -30.74 26.02
N LYS A 32 15.02 -31.56 25.30
CA LYS A 32 15.32 -31.34 23.88
C LYS A 32 14.25 -32.04 23.04
N PHE A 33 13.61 -31.32 22.14
CA PHE A 33 12.63 -31.86 21.21
C PHE A 33 12.75 -31.16 19.86
N ARG A 34 12.18 -31.77 18.82
CA ARG A 34 12.13 -31.19 17.48
C ARG A 34 10.72 -30.73 17.23
N SER A 35 10.55 -29.45 16.92
CA SER A 35 9.24 -28.84 16.66
C SER A 35 9.30 -27.92 15.45
N MET A 36 8.14 -27.35 15.11
CA MET A 36 8.05 -26.29 14.11
C MET A 36 7.90 -24.94 14.79
N VAL A 37 8.33 -23.88 14.13
CA VAL A 37 8.08 -22.50 14.57
C VAL A 37 6.58 -22.21 14.41
N PRO A 38 5.87 -21.78 15.47
CA PRO A 38 4.43 -21.56 15.41
C PRO A 38 4.02 -20.20 14.84
N LEU A 39 4.95 -19.25 14.69
CA LEU A 39 4.68 -17.88 14.26
C LEU A 39 5.67 -17.44 13.19
N ARG A 40 5.31 -16.41 12.42
CA ARG A 40 6.26 -15.70 11.54
C ARG A 40 7.09 -14.76 12.40
N ILE A 41 8.38 -15.05 12.51
CA ILE A 41 9.27 -14.36 13.46
C ILE A 41 10.40 -13.68 12.69
N ARG A 42 10.70 -12.43 13.05
CA ARG A 42 11.91 -11.72 12.64
C ARG A 42 12.92 -11.76 13.79
N CYS A 43 14.14 -12.19 13.51
CA CYS A 43 15.22 -12.17 14.49
C CYS A 43 15.73 -10.73 14.70
N ASN A 44 15.88 -10.30 15.94
CA ASN A 44 16.28 -8.92 16.26
C ASN A 44 17.77 -8.66 15.99
N THR A 45 18.63 -9.69 16.06
CA THR A 45 20.09 -9.53 15.87
C THR A 45 20.51 -9.52 14.40
N CYS A 46 19.94 -10.38 13.56
CA CYS A 46 20.33 -10.50 12.14
C CYS A 46 19.25 -10.07 11.15
N GLY A 47 18.05 -9.70 11.63
CA GLY A 47 16.92 -9.36 10.78
C GLY A 47 16.35 -10.51 9.95
N ASN A 48 16.83 -11.75 10.16
CA ASN A 48 16.36 -12.90 9.39
C ASN A 48 14.91 -13.25 9.73
N TYR A 49 14.12 -13.55 8.70
CA TYR A 49 12.75 -14.01 8.86
C TYR A 49 12.70 -15.54 8.92
N MET A 50 11.99 -16.06 9.91
CA MET A 50 11.66 -17.46 10.06
C MET A 50 10.17 -17.60 9.78
N SER A 51 9.84 -18.35 8.73
CA SER A 51 8.46 -18.64 8.40
C SER A 51 7.86 -19.63 9.39
N GLU A 52 6.55 -19.54 9.54
CA GLU A 52 5.76 -20.57 10.23
C GLU A 52 6.03 -21.95 9.63
N GLY A 53 6.05 -23.00 10.46
CA GLY A 53 6.29 -24.37 10.01
C GLY A 53 7.77 -24.74 9.86
N THR A 54 8.71 -23.82 10.04
CA THR A 54 10.15 -24.12 9.95
C THR A 54 10.55 -25.14 11.03
N LYS A 55 11.14 -26.27 10.63
CA LYS A 55 11.56 -27.34 11.57
C LYS A 55 12.81 -26.90 12.34
N ILE A 56 12.71 -26.90 13.66
CA ILE A 56 13.75 -26.44 14.58
C ILE A 56 14.02 -27.46 15.70
N ASN A 57 15.24 -27.45 16.18
CA ASN A 57 15.61 -28.15 17.41
C ASN A 57 15.43 -27.19 18.58
N CYS A 58 14.58 -27.55 19.52
CA CYS A 58 14.14 -26.71 20.61
C CYS A 58 14.51 -27.31 21.96
N ARG A 59 14.66 -26.43 22.95
CA ARG A 59 14.70 -26.79 24.38
C ARG A 59 13.44 -26.26 25.03
N GLU A 60 12.72 -27.12 25.71
CA GLU A 60 11.52 -26.79 26.48
C GLU A 60 11.88 -26.71 27.97
N GLU A 61 11.43 -25.64 28.61
CA GLU A 61 11.47 -25.45 30.05
C GLU A 61 10.05 -25.13 30.56
N LYS A 62 9.74 -25.55 31.78
CA LYS A 62 8.46 -25.22 32.43
C LYS A 62 8.65 -23.94 33.22
N VAL A 63 7.81 -22.94 32.96
CA VAL A 63 7.86 -21.70 33.74
C VAL A 63 7.36 -21.98 35.15
N ILE A 64 8.17 -21.63 36.15
CA ILE A 64 7.82 -21.80 37.56
C ILE A 64 6.97 -20.59 37.97
N GLY A 65 5.79 -20.82 38.54
CA GLY A 65 4.91 -19.77 39.06
C GLY A 65 3.83 -19.27 38.08
N GLU A 66 3.94 -19.59 36.79
CA GLU A 66 2.94 -19.21 35.77
C GLU A 66 2.14 -20.45 35.33
N THR A 67 0.91 -20.56 35.82
CA THR A 67 -0.05 -21.60 35.39
C THR A 67 -1.41 -20.97 35.10
N TYR A 68 -2.01 -21.34 33.97
CA TYR A 68 -3.34 -20.89 33.60
C TYR A 68 -4.36 -22.01 33.82
N ILE A 69 -5.28 -21.85 34.78
CA ILE A 69 -6.33 -22.83 35.10
C ILE A 69 -5.74 -24.27 35.23
N GLY A 70 -4.58 -24.39 35.88
CA GLY A 70 -3.88 -25.68 36.07
C GLY A 70 -3.05 -26.16 34.86
N ILE A 71 -3.13 -25.50 33.70
CA ILE A 71 -2.28 -25.74 32.54
C ILE A 71 -0.93 -25.05 32.77
N LYS A 72 0.15 -25.79 32.52
CA LYS A 72 1.52 -25.30 32.70
C LYS A 72 1.94 -24.50 31.48
N ILE A 73 2.54 -23.34 31.72
CA ILE A 73 3.13 -22.53 30.66
C ILE A 73 4.56 -23.00 30.40
N HIS A 74 4.90 -23.10 29.12
CA HIS A 74 6.19 -23.59 28.66
C HIS A 74 6.96 -22.47 27.97
N ARG A 75 8.28 -22.46 28.20
CA ARG A 75 9.26 -21.61 27.51
C ARG A 75 10.05 -22.47 26.53
N PHE A 76 10.14 -22.00 25.30
CA PHE A 76 10.90 -22.63 24.24
C PHE A 76 12.10 -21.78 23.88
N TYR A 77 13.27 -22.41 23.91
CA TYR A 77 14.52 -21.84 23.45
C TYR A 77 14.91 -22.54 22.15
N PHE A 78 15.10 -21.75 21.11
CA PHE A 78 15.64 -22.24 19.84
C PHE A 78 16.59 -21.22 19.26
N LYS A 79 17.39 -21.64 18.29
CA LYS A 79 18.41 -20.80 17.68
C LYS A 79 17.94 -20.31 16.32
N CYS A 80 18.28 -19.08 15.98
CA CYS A 80 18.13 -18.60 14.61
C CYS A 80 19.06 -19.38 13.67
N SER A 81 18.61 -19.63 12.44
CA SER A 81 19.38 -20.36 11.43
C SER A 81 20.64 -19.63 10.94
N LYS A 82 20.68 -18.28 11.03
CA LYS A 82 21.81 -17.47 10.54
C LYS A 82 22.78 -17.07 11.65
N CYS A 83 22.30 -16.38 12.68
CA CYS A 83 23.17 -15.80 13.73
C CYS A 83 23.34 -16.68 14.98
N CYS A 84 22.70 -17.86 15.03
CA CYS A 84 22.71 -18.75 16.19
C CYS A 84 22.23 -18.11 17.51
N ALA A 85 21.67 -16.89 17.48
CA ALA A 85 21.11 -16.22 18.63
C ALA A 85 19.91 -17.01 19.17
N GLU A 86 19.79 -17.06 20.49
CA GLU A 86 18.70 -17.76 21.16
C GLU A 86 17.43 -16.89 21.17
N LEU A 87 16.35 -17.48 20.68
CA LEU A 87 15.01 -16.91 20.60
C LEU A 87 14.13 -17.61 21.63
N ILE A 88 13.35 -16.83 22.38
CA ILE A 88 12.51 -17.34 23.46
C ILE A 88 11.03 -17.11 23.11
N LEU A 89 10.28 -18.21 23.08
CA LEU A 89 8.82 -18.20 22.95
C LEU A 89 8.17 -18.73 24.22
N LYS A 90 7.11 -18.07 24.66
CA LYS A 90 6.19 -18.54 25.71
C LYS A 90 4.89 -19.03 25.08
N THR A 91 4.29 -20.06 25.67
CA THR A 91 2.92 -20.50 25.33
C THR A 91 1.89 -19.70 26.11
N ASP A 92 0.91 -19.12 25.42
CA ASP A 92 -0.22 -18.43 26.03
C ASP A 92 -1.49 -19.27 25.92
N SER A 93 -1.87 -19.90 27.03
CA SER A 93 -3.05 -20.77 27.08
C SER A 93 -4.38 -20.05 26.89
N LYS A 94 -4.44 -18.72 27.12
CA LYS A 94 -5.66 -17.90 26.95
C LYS A 94 -6.06 -17.71 25.50
N ASN A 95 -5.09 -17.39 24.66
CA ASN A 95 -5.30 -17.01 23.26
C ASN A 95 -4.97 -18.16 22.29
N SER A 96 -4.66 -19.35 22.79
CA SER A 96 -4.18 -20.50 22.01
C SER A 96 -2.96 -20.18 21.12
N SER A 97 -2.17 -19.20 21.52
CA SER A 97 -1.08 -18.64 20.72
C SER A 97 0.23 -18.66 21.50
N TYR A 98 1.30 -18.20 20.85
CA TYR A 98 2.61 -18.04 21.46
C TYR A 98 2.97 -16.56 21.50
N VAL A 99 3.79 -16.17 22.47
CA VAL A 99 4.32 -14.82 22.58
C VAL A 99 5.85 -14.87 22.60
N ALA A 100 6.48 -14.00 21.82
CA ALA A 100 7.92 -13.84 21.84
C ALA A 100 8.34 -12.97 23.03
N GLU A 101 9.16 -13.53 23.93
CA GLU A 101 9.71 -12.77 25.04
C GLU A 101 10.97 -12.01 24.63
N SER A 102 11.91 -12.69 23.97
CA SER A 102 13.22 -12.11 23.68
C SER A 102 13.85 -12.63 22.38
N GLY A 103 14.62 -11.75 21.75
CA GLY A 103 15.43 -12.05 20.56
C GLY A 103 14.65 -12.05 19.24
N ALA A 104 13.32 -11.99 19.32
CA ALA A 104 12.41 -12.17 18.21
C ALA A 104 11.30 -11.13 18.27
N THR A 105 10.95 -10.59 17.10
CA THR A 105 9.73 -9.80 16.90
C THR A 105 8.77 -10.62 16.07
N CYS A 106 7.55 -10.83 16.55
CA CYS A 106 6.51 -11.46 15.77
C CYS A 106 6.01 -10.49 14.71
N VAL A 107 5.97 -10.93 13.45
CA VAL A 107 5.32 -10.17 12.38
C VAL A 107 3.83 -10.46 12.50
N TYR A 108 3.08 -9.51 13.03
CA TYR A 108 1.62 -9.55 13.04
C TYR A 108 1.08 -9.06 11.70
N ASP A 109 0.16 -9.81 11.11
CA ASP A 109 -0.54 -9.38 9.91
C ASP A 109 -1.52 -8.26 10.30
N GLN A 110 -1.14 -7.00 10.04
CA GLN A 110 -1.93 -5.80 10.36
C GLN A 110 -3.38 -5.88 9.84
N HIS A 111 -3.59 -6.58 8.72
CA HIS A 111 -4.90 -6.80 8.12
C HIS A 111 -5.89 -7.57 9.00
N GLU A 112 -5.43 -8.44 9.92
CA GLU A 112 -6.35 -9.15 10.81
C GLU A 112 -6.85 -8.27 11.95
N GLU A 113 -6.00 -7.38 12.46
CA GLU A 113 -6.37 -6.45 13.54
C GLU A 113 -7.29 -5.34 13.02
N GLU A 114 -7.02 -4.79 11.84
CA GLU A 114 -7.89 -3.77 11.22
C GLU A 114 -9.29 -4.31 10.94
N LYS A 115 -9.42 -5.58 10.53
CA LYS A 115 -10.71 -6.23 10.32
C LYS A 115 -11.46 -6.41 11.64
N LYS A 116 -10.80 -6.95 12.66
CA LYS A 116 -11.42 -7.13 13.99
C LYS A 116 -11.82 -5.80 14.62
N GLN A 117 -10.97 -4.77 14.51
CA GLN A 117 -11.30 -3.43 15.02
C GLN A 117 -12.41 -2.75 14.22
N ALA A 118 -12.50 -2.97 12.91
CA ALA A 118 -13.61 -2.45 12.11
C ALA A 118 -14.94 -3.16 12.42
N GLU A 119 -14.89 -4.45 12.73
CA GLU A 119 -16.04 -5.26 13.12
C GLU A 119 -16.51 -4.97 14.56
N GLU A 120 -15.58 -4.76 15.50
CA GLU A 120 -15.89 -4.48 16.90
C GLU A 120 -16.29 -3.02 17.16
N ARG A 121 -15.77 -2.06 16.37
CA ARG A 121 -16.08 -0.63 16.53
C ARG A 121 -17.28 -0.16 15.70
N GLY A 122 -17.76 -0.97 14.75
CA GLY A 122 -18.89 -0.61 13.90
C GLY A 122 -20.20 -1.11 14.47
N ASP A 123 -21.09 -0.21 14.90
CA ASP A 123 -22.49 -0.56 15.18
C ASP A 123 -23.06 -1.41 14.04
N VAL A 124 -23.68 -2.54 14.36
CA VAL A 124 -24.19 -3.52 13.38
C VAL A 124 -25.10 -2.84 12.35
N MET A 125 -25.90 -1.86 12.78
CA MET A 125 -26.75 -1.04 11.90
C MET A 125 -25.94 -0.18 10.93
N SER A 126 -24.88 0.49 11.40
CA SER A 126 -24.01 1.31 10.56
C SER A 126 -23.25 0.47 9.51
N SER A 127 -22.89 -0.76 9.85
CA SER A 127 -22.24 -1.71 8.93
C SER A 127 -23.20 -2.21 7.85
N LEU A 128 -24.47 -2.46 8.20
CA LEU A 128 -25.51 -2.80 7.24
C LEU A 128 -25.81 -1.64 6.28
N GLU A 129 -25.93 -0.42 6.80
CA GLU A 129 -26.12 0.78 5.96
C GLU A 129 -24.97 0.97 4.99
N LYS A 130 -23.72 0.86 5.45
CA LYS A 130 -22.53 0.93 4.58
C LYS A 130 -22.55 -0.14 3.49
N ARG A 131 -22.91 -1.39 3.81
CA ARG A 131 -23.03 -2.46 2.81
C ARG A 131 -24.09 -2.11 1.75
N THR A 132 -25.27 -1.62 2.15
CA THR A 132 -26.30 -1.23 1.19
C THR A 132 -25.90 -0.04 0.31
N LEU A 133 -25.17 0.94 0.88
CA LEU A 133 -24.65 2.08 0.13
C LEU A 133 -23.56 1.67 -0.87
N VAL A 134 -22.69 0.73 -0.48
CA VAL A 134 -21.67 0.16 -1.38
C VAL A 134 -22.35 -0.60 -2.52
N SER A 135 -23.29 -1.49 -2.22
CA SER A 135 -24.03 -2.24 -3.26
C SER A 135 -24.79 -1.32 -4.22
N LYS A 136 -25.39 -0.23 -3.72
CA LYS A 136 -26.05 0.78 -4.58
C LYS A 136 -25.04 1.45 -5.52
N ARG A 137 -23.90 1.91 -4.99
CA ARG A 137 -22.84 2.53 -5.80
C ARG A 137 -22.29 1.55 -6.84
N GLU A 138 -22.13 0.29 -6.49
CA GLU A 138 -21.67 -0.75 -7.43
C GLU A 138 -22.67 -0.97 -8.57
N ILE A 139 -23.98 -1.00 -8.27
CA ILE A 139 -25.05 -1.08 -9.28
C ILE A 139 -25.00 0.15 -10.20
N ASP A 140 -24.89 1.35 -9.65
CA ASP A 140 -24.86 2.60 -10.42
C ASP A 140 -23.63 2.67 -11.33
N VAL A 141 -22.47 2.25 -10.83
CA VAL A 141 -21.23 2.18 -11.62
C VAL A 141 -21.35 1.15 -12.73
N MET A 142 -21.93 -0.03 -12.47
CA MET A 142 -22.16 -1.04 -13.51
C MET A 142 -23.11 -0.54 -14.59
N ALA A 143 -24.21 0.11 -14.21
CA ALA A 143 -25.17 0.69 -15.16
C ALA A 143 -24.51 1.76 -16.05
N ALA A 144 -23.71 2.65 -15.46
CA ALA A 144 -22.96 3.67 -16.21
C ALA A 144 -21.93 3.06 -17.18
N LEU A 145 -21.25 1.99 -16.76
CA LEU A 145 -20.32 1.27 -17.63
C LEU A 145 -21.04 0.60 -18.80
N ASP A 146 -22.22 0.02 -18.57
CA ASP A 146 -23.01 -0.62 -19.62
C ASP A 146 -23.60 0.41 -20.60
N GLU A 147 -24.01 1.58 -20.12
CA GLU A 147 -24.40 2.70 -20.98
C GLU A 147 -23.24 3.15 -21.88
N MET A 148 -22.05 3.37 -21.32
CA MET A 148 -20.87 3.73 -22.10
C MET A 148 -20.46 2.66 -23.11
N LYS A 149 -20.53 1.38 -22.73
CA LYS A 149 -20.31 0.26 -23.65
C LYS A 149 -21.34 0.27 -24.78
N SER A 150 -22.62 0.50 -24.49
CA SER A 150 -23.68 0.56 -25.50
C SER A 150 -23.46 1.71 -26.49
N MET A 151 -23.06 2.90 -26.01
CA MET A 151 -22.71 4.03 -26.88
C MET A 151 -21.48 3.71 -27.72
N LYS A 152 -20.49 3.02 -27.14
CA LYS A 152 -19.29 2.59 -27.87
C LYS A 152 -19.65 1.58 -28.96
N PHE A 153 -20.47 0.57 -28.68
CA PHE A 153 -20.96 -0.41 -29.67
C PHE A 153 -21.66 0.26 -30.85
N ARG A 154 -22.50 1.28 -30.59
CA ARG A 154 -23.17 2.05 -31.65
C ARG A 154 -22.21 2.89 -32.50
N ARG A 155 -21.09 3.34 -31.93
CA ARG A 155 -20.08 4.18 -32.60
C ARG A 155 -18.96 3.37 -33.28
N VAL A 156 -18.96 2.03 -33.19
CA VAL A 156 -17.91 1.16 -33.76
C VAL A 156 -17.72 1.38 -35.27
N SER A 157 -18.78 1.75 -36.00
CA SER A 157 -18.70 2.00 -37.44
C SER A 157 -17.96 3.29 -37.83
N VAL A 158 -17.73 4.21 -36.88
CA VAL A 158 -17.05 5.49 -37.14
C VAL A 158 -15.71 5.49 -36.41
N SER A 159 -14.61 5.40 -37.16
CA SER A 159 -13.28 5.42 -36.58
C SER A 159 -12.96 6.81 -36.02
N VAL A 160 -12.32 6.85 -34.84
CA VAL A 160 -11.93 8.10 -34.18
C VAL A 160 -10.99 8.92 -35.07
N ASP A 161 -10.09 8.25 -35.79
CA ASP A 161 -9.16 8.89 -36.71
C ASP A 161 -9.87 9.57 -37.89
N SER A 162 -10.94 8.96 -38.43
CA SER A 162 -11.74 9.60 -39.50
C SER A 162 -12.44 10.87 -39.03
N MET A 163 -12.89 10.92 -37.77
CA MET A 163 -13.50 12.12 -37.19
C MET A 163 -12.48 13.22 -36.92
N LEU A 164 -11.29 12.86 -36.44
CA LEU A 164 -10.19 13.81 -36.21
C LEU A 164 -9.68 14.41 -37.51
N GLU A 165 -9.59 13.61 -38.58
CA GLU A 165 -9.26 14.11 -39.91
C GLU A 165 -10.32 15.08 -40.44
N ALA A 166 -11.61 14.76 -40.28
CA ALA A 166 -12.69 15.64 -40.73
C ALA A 166 -12.71 16.98 -39.99
N LEU A 167 -12.45 16.99 -38.67
CA LEU A 167 -12.34 18.22 -37.89
C LEU A 167 -11.07 19.01 -38.23
N SER A 168 -9.95 18.33 -38.45
CA SER A 168 -8.70 18.97 -38.85
C SER A 168 -8.78 19.61 -40.24
N ARG A 169 -9.56 19.02 -41.16
CA ARG A 169 -9.84 19.61 -42.48
C ARG A 169 -10.68 20.88 -42.35
N ARG A 170 -11.77 20.84 -41.58
CA ARG A 170 -12.61 22.03 -41.31
C ARG A 170 -11.83 23.16 -40.64
N HIS A 171 -11.01 22.86 -39.64
CA HIS A 171 -10.18 23.87 -38.99
C HIS A 171 -9.17 24.52 -39.94
N LYS A 172 -8.57 23.74 -40.85
CA LYS A 172 -7.68 24.29 -41.88
C LYS A 172 -8.46 25.17 -42.86
N GLU A 173 -9.64 24.75 -43.30
CA GLU A 173 -10.51 25.55 -44.18
C GLU A 173 -10.93 26.87 -43.52
N GLU A 174 -11.34 26.85 -42.24
CA GLU A 174 -11.67 28.05 -41.46
C GLU A 174 -10.46 28.97 -41.27
N GLU A 175 -9.26 28.42 -41.03
CA GLU A 175 -8.03 29.21 -40.93
C GLU A 175 -7.63 29.85 -42.26
N GLU A 176 -7.79 29.16 -43.39
CA GLU A 176 -7.50 29.75 -44.71
C GLU A 176 -8.50 30.85 -45.07
N VAL A 177 -9.79 30.66 -44.79
CA VAL A 177 -10.82 31.70 -44.98
C VAL A 177 -10.54 32.92 -44.10
N ALA A 178 -10.18 32.73 -42.83
CA ALA A 178 -9.81 33.82 -41.94
C ALA A 178 -8.56 34.58 -42.43
N LYS A 179 -7.56 33.88 -42.96
CA LYS A 179 -6.36 34.52 -43.57
C LYS A 179 -6.73 35.31 -44.82
N GLU A 180 -7.66 34.83 -45.64
CA GLU A 180 -8.13 35.55 -46.83
C GLU A 180 -8.91 36.81 -46.45
N GLU A 181 -9.77 36.74 -45.43
CA GLU A 181 -10.47 37.87 -44.85
C GLU A 181 -9.50 38.90 -44.25
N ASP A 182 -8.51 38.45 -43.47
CA ASP A 182 -7.45 39.31 -42.90
C ASP A 182 -6.59 39.95 -43.99
N ALA A 183 -6.23 39.22 -45.05
CA ALA A 183 -5.47 39.74 -46.18
C ALA A 183 -6.28 40.76 -47.00
N ALA A 184 -7.59 40.55 -47.15
CA ALA A 184 -8.50 41.52 -47.77
C ALA A 184 -8.62 42.79 -46.91
N LEU A 185 -8.70 42.63 -45.58
CA LEU A 185 -8.69 43.74 -44.64
C LEU A 185 -7.39 44.55 -44.73
N VAL A 186 -6.23 43.88 -44.70
CA VAL A 186 -4.92 44.52 -44.84
C VAL A 186 -4.77 45.22 -46.20
N LYS A 187 -5.29 44.66 -47.30
CA LYS A 187 -5.30 45.32 -48.62
C LYS A 187 -6.21 46.55 -48.67
N SER A 188 -7.29 46.56 -47.90
CA SER A 188 -8.20 47.72 -47.81
C SER A 188 -7.63 48.87 -46.97
N ILE A 189 -6.69 48.57 -46.06
CA ILE A 189 -5.96 49.55 -45.27
C ILE A 189 -4.83 50.14 -46.13
N ARG A 190 -5.07 51.29 -46.77
CA ARG A 190 -3.99 52.10 -47.37
C ARG A 190 -3.07 52.62 -46.27
N PHE A 191 -1.85 52.13 -46.19
CA PHE A 191 -0.78 52.75 -45.40
C PHE A 191 -0.44 54.13 -45.96
N GLY A 192 -1.10 55.16 -45.43
CA GLY A 192 -0.77 56.56 -45.67
C GLY A 192 0.62 56.90 -45.14
N LYS A 193 1.40 57.59 -45.97
CA LYS A 193 2.71 58.20 -45.69
C LYS A 193 2.85 58.67 -44.23
N GLN A 194 3.83 58.13 -43.51
CA GLN A 194 4.27 58.64 -42.21
C GLN A 194 4.62 60.14 -42.32
N ARG A 195 3.97 60.99 -41.51
CA ARG A 195 4.51 62.29 -41.10
C ARG A 195 5.05 62.13 -39.69
N ARG A 196 6.35 62.41 -39.52
CA ARG A 196 7.02 62.60 -38.22
C ARG A 196 6.73 64.04 -37.77
N ILE A 197 6.20 64.27 -36.56
CA ILE A 197 6.38 65.52 -35.80
C ILE A 197 6.49 65.17 -34.30
N VAL A 198 7.40 65.88 -33.64
CA VAL A 198 7.91 65.80 -32.26
C VAL A 198 6.99 66.53 -31.26
N ASP A 199 7.22 66.24 -29.98
CA ASP A 199 6.60 66.69 -28.72
C ASP A 199 6.29 68.21 -28.57
N GLU A 200 5.18 68.55 -27.88
CA GLU A 200 5.10 69.36 -26.63
C GLU A 200 3.72 70.03 -26.35
N GLU A 201 3.28 69.85 -25.09
CA GLU A 201 2.57 70.77 -24.17
C GLU A 201 1.07 71.20 -24.29
N THR A 202 0.31 70.82 -23.22
CA THR A 202 -0.74 71.55 -22.45
C THR A 202 -2.09 71.88 -23.12
N ASP A 203 -3.26 71.99 -22.47
CA ASP A 203 -3.81 71.65 -21.15
C ASP A 203 -5.37 71.75 -21.28
N GLU A 204 -6.09 71.28 -20.24
CA GLU A 204 -7.42 71.75 -19.79
C GLU A 204 -8.76 70.97 -20.06
N ILE A 205 -9.25 70.40 -18.95
CA ILE A 205 -10.61 70.55 -18.33
C ILE A 205 -11.81 69.66 -18.80
N LYS A 206 -12.03 68.61 -18.00
CA LYS A 206 -13.24 68.15 -17.24
C LYS A 206 -14.67 68.18 -17.84
N LYS A 207 -15.27 66.96 -17.70
CA LYS A 207 -16.64 66.59 -17.24
C LYS A 207 -17.82 66.67 -18.22
N GLY A 208 -18.47 65.51 -18.44
CA GLY A 208 -19.92 65.47 -18.69
C GLY A 208 -20.48 64.21 -19.36
N ARG A 209 -20.90 63.23 -18.53
CA ARG A 209 -22.11 62.39 -18.70
C ARG A 209 -22.10 61.29 -19.79
N MET A 210 -21.95 60.04 -19.34
CA MET A 210 -22.55 58.88 -20.03
C MET A 210 -23.34 58.06 -19.01
N GLU A 211 -24.64 57.93 -19.25
CA GLU A 211 -25.58 57.14 -18.46
C GLU A 211 -25.41 55.63 -18.75
N VAL A 212 -25.75 54.83 -17.75
CA VAL A 212 -25.50 53.38 -17.58
C VAL A 212 -26.64 52.55 -18.20
N ILE A 213 -26.38 51.25 -18.52
CA ILE A 213 -27.24 50.03 -18.39
C ILE A 213 -26.69 48.98 -19.38
N ASP A 214 -26.43 47.69 -19.12
CA ASP A 214 -26.30 46.83 -17.94
C ASP A 214 -25.55 45.57 -18.40
N ALA A 215 -24.43 45.21 -17.76
CA ALA A 215 -23.70 43.97 -18.05
C ALA A 215 -24.07 42.88 -17.03
N LYS A 216 -24.98 41.97 -17.41
CA LYS A 216 -25.22 40.71 -16.66
C LYS A 216 -24.20 39.64 -17.07
N LYS A 217 -23.21 39.40 -16.21
CA LYS A 217 -22.38 38.17 -16.21
C LYS A 217 -23.17 36.95 -15.74
N PRO A 218 -22.97 35.77 -16.36
CA PRO A 218 -22.99 34.51 -15.64
C PRO A 218 -21.55 34.01 -15.37
N LYS A 219 -21.17 34.23 -14.10
CA LYS A 219 -20.30 33.44 -13.20
C LYS A 219 -19.48 32.27 -13.82
N THR A 220 -18.18 32.49 -13.98
CA THR A 220 -17.18 31.42 -13.92
C THR A 220 -17.06 30.92 -12.46
N LYS A 221 -17.44 29.68 -12.22
CA LYS A 221 -17.13 28.99 -10.94
C LYS A 221 -15.90 28.12 -11.14
N LYS A 222 -14.82 28.57 -10.50
CA LYS A 222 -13.74 27.80 -9.87
C LYS A 222 -12.79 27.01 -10.79
N LEU A 223 -11.71 27.67 -11.14
CA LEU A 223 -10.36 27.10 -11.19
C LEU A 223 -10.01 26.53 -9.79
N ALA A 224 -10.40 25.30 -9.53
CA ALA A 224 -9.92 24.49 -8.44
C ALA A 224 -9.43 23.15 -8.99
N CYS A 225 -8.41 23.18 -9.83
CA CYS A 225 -7.72 21.94 -10.24
C CYS A 225 -6.23 22.12 -10.63
N ILE A 226 -5.71 23.34 -10.75
CA ILE A 226 -4.32 23.56 -11.17
C ILE A 226 -3.33 23.42 -9.99
N ILE A 227 -3.78 23.61 -8.74
CA ILE A 227 -2.91 23.47 -7.55
C ILE A 227 -2.68 21.98 -7.19
N THR A 228 -3.60 21.07 -7.53
CA THR A 228 -3.45 19.63 -7.25
C THR A 228 -2.56 18.91 -8.26
N LEU A 229 -2.47 19.41 -9.49
CA LEU A 229 -1.58 18.86 -10.53
C LEU A 229 -0.10 19.21 -10.33
N LYS A 230 0.23 20.39 -9.75
CA LYS A 230 1.62 20.76 -9.42
C LYS A 230 2.18 19.99 -8.22
N LYS A 231 1.33 19.54 -7.27
CA LYS A 231 1.76 18.75 -6.11
C LYS A 231 2.07 17.30 -6.48
N LYS A 232 1.34 16.73 -7.45
CA LYS A 232 1.57 15.35 -7.94
C LYS A 232 2.83 15.22 -8.82
N ARG A 233 3.14 16.25 -9.61
CA ARG A 233 4.40 16.32 -10.39
C ARG A 233 5.65 16.55 -9.52
N ARG A 234 5.49 17.11 -8.31
CA ARG A 234 6.57 17.21 -7.33
C ARG A 234 6.86 15.88 -6.63
N GLN A 235 5.89 14.99 -6.46
CA GLN A 235 6.11 13.67 -5.86
C GLN A 235 6.88 12.71 -6.80
N GLN A 236 6.59 12.74 -8.11
CA GLN A 236 7.26 11.87 -9.09
C GLN A 236 8.74 12.22 -9.34
N VAL A 237 9.14 13.48 -9.13
CA VAL A 237 10.55 13.90 -9.29
C VAL A 237 11.41 13.45 -8.11
N TRP A 238 10.84 13.29 -6.90
CA TRP A 238 11.59 12.81 -5.74
C TRP A 238 11.95 11.31 -5.84
N ASP A 239 11.07 10.51 -6.46
CA ASP A 239 11.30 9.07 -6.63
C ASP A 239 12.38 8.77 -7.70
N SER A 240 12.54 9.63 -8.71
CA SER A 240 13.59 9.48 -9.73
C SER A 240 14.98 9.92 -9.23
N HIS A 241 15.06 10.95 -8.38
CA HIS A 241 16.34 11.38 -7.79
C HIS A 241 16.83 10.42 -6.71
N HIS A 242 15.93 9.74 -5.96
CA HIS A 242 16.33 8.73 -5.00
C HIS A 242 16.87 7.46 -5.69
N TYR A 243 16.29 7.05 -6.82
CA TYR A 243 16.81 5.93 -7.62
C TYR A 243 18.13 6.25 -8.32
N ALA A 244 18.33 7.49 -8.78
CA ALA A 244 19.61 7.93 -9.34
C ALA A 244 20.72 8.02 -8.28
N THR A 245 20.38 8.41 -7.04
CA THR A 245 21.35 8.50 -5.93
C THR A 245 21.75 7.10 -5.42
N ILE A 246 20.82 6.14 -5.40
CA ILE A 246 21.10 4.73 -5.08
C ILE A 246 21.94 4.08 -6.18
N MET A 247 21.69 4.40 -7.46
CA MET A 247 22.50 3.90 -8.60
C MET A 247 23.91 4.52 -8.67
N VAL A 248 24.09 5.77 -8.23
CA VAL A 248 25.42 6.42 -8.16
C VAL A 248 26.20 5.97 -6.91
N LEU A 249 25.53 5.71 -5.78
CA LEU A 249 26.16 5.11 -4.59
C LEU A 249 26.58 3.65 -4.82
N MET A 250 25.79 2.87 -5.57
CA MET A 250 26.18 1.51 -5.98
C MET A 250 27.35 1.48 -6.97
N ARG A 251 27.74 2.62 -7.56
CA ARG A 251 28.86 2.72 -8.51
C ARG A 251 30.13 3.35 -7.92
N ILE A 252 30.10 3.72 -6.63
CA ILE A 252 31.26 4.22 -5.87
C ILE A 252 31.80 3.14 -4.91
N GLU A 253 31.07 2.05 -4.67
CA GLU A 253 31.55 0.91 -3.85
C GLU A 253 32.20 -0.23 -4.67
N GLU A 254 32.36 -0.08 -5.98
CA GLU A 254 33.03 -1.06 -6.86
C GLU A 254 34.35 -0.56 -7.49
N ASP A 255 34.85 0.63 -7.12
CA ASP A 255 36.21 1.12 -7.45
C ASP A 255 37.09 1.26 -6.18
#